data_AF-B7PYB6-F1
#
_entry.id   AF-B7PYB6-F1
#
_cell.length_a   1.000
_cell.length_b   1.000
_cell.length_c   1.000
_cell.angle_alpha   90.00
_cell.angle_beta   90.00
_cell.angle_gamma   90.00
#
_symmetry.space_group_name_H-M   'P 1'
#
loop_
_entity.id
_entity.type
_entity.pdbx_description
1 polymer ?
#
loop_
_entity_poly.entity_id
_entity_poly.type
_entity_poly.pdbx_seq_one_letter_code
_entity_poly.pdbx_strand_id
1 'polypeptide(L)' 'MRAVTIFIVTLLVLESFYFVMSAPAWQVKAKRPACHMIECTKDEQCKVGSCSRCNNGYWGDKSCR' A
#
# COMPACT_ATOMS: atom_id res chain seq x y z
N MET A 1 -35.26 -7.68 32.16
CA MET A 1 -34.80 -6.40 31.57
C MET A 1 -33.29 -6.35 31.34
N ARG A 2 -32.43 -6.62 32.35
CA ARG A 2 -30.95 -6.58 32.20
C ARG A 2 -30.36 -7.48 31.10
N ALA A 3 -30.88 -8.70 30.94
CA ALA A 3 -30.37 -9.63 29.92
C ALA A 3 -30.61 -9.10 28.49
N VAL A 4 -31.79 -8.49 28.27
CA VAL A 4 -32.19 -7.95 26.97
C VAL A 4 -31.30 -6.76 26.58
N THR A 5 -31.01 -5.87 27.54
CA THR A 5 -30.13 -4.72 27.29
C THR A 5 -28.70 -5.14 26.97
N ILE A 6 -28.18 -6.17 27.65
CA ILE A 6 -26.84 -6.69 27.37
C ILE A 6 -26.78 -7.28 25.96
N PHE A 7 -27.80 -8.05 25.57
CA PHE A 7 -27.87 -8.69 24.25
C PHE A 7 -27.91 -7.66 23.11
N ILE A 8 -28.70 -6.60 23.26
CA ILE A 8 -28.80 -5.51 22.28
C ILE A 8 -27.48 -4.77 22.14
N VAL A 9 -26.82 -4.45 23.26
CA VAL A 9 -25.52 -3.76 23.26
C VAL A 9 -24.45 -4.62 22.59
N THR A 10 -24.40 -5.92 22.89
CA THR A 10 -23.43 -6.82 22.24
C THR A 10 -23.63 -6.94 20.74
N LEU A 11 -24.88 -6.97 20.26
CA LEU A 11 -25.17 -7.02 18.82
C LEU A 11 -24.76 -5.72 18.11
N LEU A 12 -25.07 -4.56 18.70
CA LEU A 12 -24.67 -3.25 18.17
C LEU A 12 -23.16 -3.09 18.07
N VAL A 13 -22.43 -3.55 19.08
CA VAL A 13 -20.97 -3.53 19.11
C VAL A 13 -20.40 -4.46 18.04
N LEU A 14 -20.96 -5.66 17.88
CA LEU A 14 -20.48 -6.61 16.87
C LEU A 14 -20.66 -6.07 15.45
N GLU A 15 -21.84 -5.55 15.11
CA GLU A 15 -22.15 -4.96 13.80
C GLU A 15 -21.23 -3.80 13.44
N SER A 16 -20.91 -2.93 14.40
CA SER A 16 -20.02 -1.80 14.17
C SER A 16 -18.57 -2.23 13.91
N PHE A 17 -18.08 -3.31 14.55
CA PHE A 17 -16.77 -3.88 14.22
C PHE A 17 -16.73 -4.54 12.84
N TYR A 18 -17.80 -5.22 12.41
CA TYR A 18 -17.89 -5.80 11.07
C TYR A 18 -17.91 -4.74 9.97
N PHE A 19 -18.55 -3.60 10.20
CA PHE A 19 -18.57 -2.48 9.26
C PHE A 19 -17.18 -1.83 9.07
N VAL A 20 -16.40 -1.68 10.15
CA VAL A 20 -15.08 -1.06 10.09
C VAL A 20 -14.03 -1.97 9.44
N MET A 21 -14.13 -3.30 9.61
CA MET A 21 -13.18 -4.25 9.02
C MET A 21 -13.42 -4.55 7.54
N SER A 22 -14.58 -4.20 6.99
CA SER A 22 -14.95 -4.45 5.59
C SER A 22 -14.72 -3.23 4.69
N ALA A 23 -13.62 -2.49 4.90
CA ALA A 23 -13.12 -1.61 3.85
C ALA A 23 -12.50 -2.50 2.75
N PRO A 24 -13.07 -2.55 1.52
CA PRO A 24 -12.43 -3.27 0.43
C PRO A 24 -11.04 -2.68 0.20
N ALA A 25 -10.05 -3.53 -0.05
CA ALA A 25 -8.71 -3.13 -0.43
C ALA A 25 -8.72 -2.50 -1.84
N TRP A 26 -9.33 -1.33 -1.98
CA TRP A 26 -9.18 -0.40 -3.09
C TRP A 26 -7.80 0.28 -3.10
N GLN A 27 -6.84 -0.32 -2.40
CA GLN A 27 -5.42 -0.10 -2.66
C GLN A 27 -5.16 -0.66 -4.06
N VAL A 28 -5.34 0.19 -5.07
CA VAL A 28 -4.85 -0.05 -6.43
C VAL A 28 -3.44 -0.59 -6.25
N LYS A 29 -3.18 -1.83 -6.67
CA LYS A 29 -1.80 -2.36 -6.62
C LYS A 29 -0.96 -1.36 -7.39
N ALA A 30 -0.16 -0.56 -6.66
CA ALA A 30 0.65 0.48 -7.25
C ALA A 30 1.66 -0.22 -8.15
N LYS A 31 1.30 -0.38 -9.43
CA LYS A 31 2.14 -1.07 -10.40
C LYS A 31 3.33 -0.15 -10.61
N ARG A 32 4.52 -0.64 -10.25
CA ARG A 32 5.75 0.12 -10.51
C ARG A 32 5.85 0.39 -12.02
N PRO A 33 6.22 1.60 -12.44
CA PRO A 33 6.48 1.88 -13.84
C PRO A 33 7.64 1.00 -14.34
N ALA A 34 7.62 0.66 -15.63
CA ALA A 34 8.53 -0.34 -16.20
C ALA A 34 10.02 0.00 -15.99
N CYS A 35 10.37 1.28 -15.96
CA CYS A 35 11.75 1.71 -15.71
C CYS A 35 12.24 1.40 -14.28
N HIS A 36 11.35 1.35 -13.27
CA HIS A 36 11.71 0.99 -11.89
C HIS A 36 12.03 -0.52 -11.75
N MET A 37 11.92 -1.29 -12.83
CA MET A 37 12.36 -2.69 -12.87
C MET A 37 13.82 -2.82 -13.36
N ILE A 38 14.43 -1.73 -13.81
CA ILE A 38 15.81 -1.71 -14.28
C ILE A 38 16.73 -1.49 -13.08
N GLU A 39 17.65 -2.43 -12.86
CA GLU A 39 18.71 -2.27 -11.87
C GLU A 39 19.77 -1.29 -12.36
N CYS A 40 20.26 -0.45 -11.45
CA CYS A 40 21.21 0.60 -11.77
C CYS A 40 22.22 0.84 -10.64
N THR A 41 23.39 1.33 -11.04
CA THR A 41 24.46 1.79 -10.15
C THR A 41 24.75 3.28 -10.36
N LYS A 42 24.59 3.76 -11.60
CA LYS A 42 24.81 5.15 -12.02
C LYS A 42 23.59 5.68 -12.77
N ASP A 43 23.37 7.00 -12.68
CA ASP A 43 22.25 7.68 -13.34
C ASP A 43 22.24 7.49 -14.88
N GLU A 44 23.41 7.32 -15.49
CA GLU A 44 23.58 7.13 -16.93
C GLU A 44 22.86 5.89 -17.47
N GLN A 45 22.71 4.85 -16.64
CA GLN A 45 22.04 3.60 -16.99
C GLN A 45 20.52 3.74 -17.02
N CYS A 46 19.99 4.83 -16.44
CA CYS A 46 18.58 5.06 -16.29
C CYS A 46 17.97 5.94 -17.37
N LYS A 47 18.70 6.27 -18.46
CA LYS A 47 18.22 7.11 -19.58
C LYS A 47 17.15 6.40 -20.45
N VAL A 48 16.08 5.92 -19.83
CA VAL A 48 15.01 5.16 -20.46
C VAL A 48 13.68 5.87 -20.20
N GLY A 49 13.17 6.55 -21.22
CA GLY A 49 11.87 7.23 -21.17
C GLY A 49 11.86 8.41 -20.19
N SER A 50 10.93 8.38 -19.24
CA SER A 50 10.75 9.41 -18.21
C SER A 50 11.71 9.29 -17.02
N CYS A 51 12.40 8.16 -16.92
CA CYS A 51 13.28 7.85 -15.81
C CYS A 51 14.68 8.29 -16.23
N SER A 52 15.43 8.87 -15.31
CA SER A 52 16.73 9.47 -15.60
C SER A 52 17.71 9.37 -14.44
N ARG A 53 17.24 8.88 -13.29
CA ARG A 53 18.02 8.85 -12.05
C ARG A 53 18.06 7.44 -11.50
N CYS A 54 19.20 7.06 -10.95
CA CYS A 54 19.39 5.84 -10.24
C CYS A 54 19.22 6.03 -8.73
N ASN A 55 18.34 5.24 -8.10
CA ASN A 55 18.18 5.26 -6.65
C ASN A 55 19.22 4.36 -5.96
N ASN A 56 20.50 4.73 -6.02
CA ASN A 56 21.62 3.99 -5.43
C ASN A 56 22.19 4.64 -4.16
N GLY A 57 21.37 5.41 -3.42
CA GLY A 57 21.76 5.91 -2.10
C GLY A 57 21.89 4.79 -1.06
N TYR A 58 22.42 5.10 0.13
CA TYR A 58 22.55 4.13 1.24
C TYR A 58 21.22 3.44 1.62
N TRP A 59 20.09 4.06 1.31
CA TRP A 59 18.74 3.55 1.52
C TRP A 59 17.96 3.36 0.21
N GLY A 60 18.65 3.37 -0.93
CA GLY A 60 18.06 3.27 -2.26
C GLY A 60 17.85 1.82 -2.70
N ASP A 61 16.84 1.58 -3.53
CA ASP A 61 16.47 0.26 -4.04
C ASP A 61 17.23 -0.17 -5.31
N LYS A 62 18.31 0.54 -5.66
CA LYS A 62 19.17 0.29 -6.84
C LYS A 62 18.36 0.18 -8.15
N SER A 63 17.25 0.92 -8.22
CA SER A 63 16.37 0.94 -9.38
C SER A 63 16.34 2.31 -10.04
N CYS A 64 16.03 2.34 -11.33
CA CYS A 64 15.83 3.59 -12.04
C CYS A 64 14.52 4.29 -11.60
N ARG A 65 14.56 5.61 -11.55
CA ARG A 65 13.49 6.54 -11.18
C ARG A 65 13.35 7.63 -12.23
#